data_AF-A0A385Q3E2-F1
#
_entry.id   AF-A0A385Q3E2-F1
#
_cell.length_a   1.000
_cell.length_b   1.000
_cell.length_c   1.000
_cell.angle_alpha   90.00
_cell.angle_beta   90.00
_cell.angle_gamma   90.00
#
_symmetry.space_group_name_H-M   'P 1'
#
loop_
_entity.id
_entity.type
_entity.pdbx_description
1 polymer ?
#
loop_
_entity_poly.entity_id
_entity_poly.type
_entity_poly.pdbx_seq_one_letter_code
_entity_poly.pdbx_strand_id
1 'polypeptide(L)'
;MKFSTSILLGLSVSALMSIPTFAAPTTVQPTREAAVEWVKSKIGTAIDYDKAYGAQCVDLIKGYSNELWNYYSLSGNARDYVSNQLPDDWARYSPGQATPEPGDIVVFGGGQFGVSSYGHIGIVYNVDSSKYYYIDYSGTYSGSPGEMRSAALGRYTALIKPSFASSVSGLSSASEISNGEYFFENAAGGVLTIDDYTKNGANVNITDNSGLYRQMWRIEKLSDGSFKLISMHTGKGVNVSGDGAAARENNKNVWAWDYVNDGTANWYIVSDGDGWYRLICKASGKALSVTSDRNVVQRDSDSGADQKWRLKTKSSWDEAQQSQKNTGNTSNTSNTSNTNNTGNTNNKKQNNTVTWRYDGYGWWLEYSDGSYPWNKWVKVNGSWYYFNYWGYAVNGWEKIDGKWYYFDSDYSMRTGWVKSSGNWYYLDPSYGVLFNTITPDGYYVDEYGICIY
;
A
#
# COMPACT_ATOMS: atom_id res chain seq x y z
N MET A 1 50.90 -56.94 27.09
CA MET A 1 49.69 -56.79 26.25
C MET A 1 48.53 -56.37 27.15
N LYS A 2 47.94 -55.21 26.85
CA LYS A 2 46.68 -54.60 27.31
C LYS A 2 46.22 -54.85 28.77
N PHE A 3 46.38 -53.84 29.61
CA PHE A 3 45.52 -53.61 30.78
C PHE A 3 44.44 -52.58 30.42
N SER A 4 43.19 -52.92 30.73
CA SER A 4 42.02 -52.04 30.71
C SER A 4 41.85 -51.44 32.10
N THR A 5 41.64 -50.12 32.19
CA THR A 5 41.36 -49.44 33.44
C THR A 5 39.97 -48.80 33.37
N SER A 6 39.17 -49.12 34.37
CA SER A 6 37.77 -48.77 34.55
C SER A 6 37.56 -47.29 34.90
N ILE A 7 36.40 -46.79 34.50
CA ILE A 7 35.89 -45.42 34.58
C ILE A 7 35.46 -45.07 36.01
N LEU A 8 35.82 -43.87 36.49
CA LEU A 8 35.26 -43.22 37.68
C LEU A 8 34.26 -42.14 37.22
N LEU A 9 33.02 -42.18 37.71
CA LEU A 9 32.00 -41.14 37.50
C LEU A 9 32.33 -39.89 38.34
N GLY A 10 32.39 -38.73 37.70
CA GLY A 10 32.31 -37.41 38.35
C GLY A 10 30.98 -36.75 38.02
N LEU A 11 30.18 -36.46 39.04
CA LEU A 11 28.98 -35.62 38.98
C LEU A 11 29.41 -34.14 38.89
N SER A 12 29.06 -33.46 37.80
CA SER A 12 29.13 -31.99 37.71
C SER A 12 27.73 -31.40 37.88
N VAL A 13 27.52 -30.65 38.97
CA VAL A 13 26.35 -29.78 39.12
C VAL A 13 26.64 -28.50 38.35
N SER A 14 25.98 -28.31 37.20
CA SER A 14 25.99 -27.05 36.46
C SER A 14 24.81 -26.21 36.92
N ALA A 15 25.09 -25.14 37.67
CA ALA A 15 24.13 -24.08 37.91
C ALA A 15 23.86 -23.34 36.59
N LEU A 16 22.66 -23.51 36.04
CA LEU A 16 22.19 -22.70 34.92
C LEU A 16 21.89 -21.29 35.46
N MET A 17 22.81 -20.35 35.25
CA MET A 17 22.44 -18.94 35.22
C MET A 17 21.53 -18.74 34.01
N SER A 18 20.25 -18.44 34.25
CA SER A 18 19.36 -17.93 33.21
C SER A 18 19.92 -16.59 32.75
N ILE A 19 20.61 -16.61 31.61
CA ILE A 19 20.87 -15.41 30.83
C ILE A 19 19.48 -14.90 30.42
N PRO A 20 19.10 -13.64 30.69
CA PRO A 20 17.88 -13.08 30.12
C PRO A 20 18.02 -13.21 28.60
N THR A 21 17.17 -14.04 28.02
CA THR A 21 17.02 -14.12 26.57
C THR A 21 16.51 -12.76 26.12
N PHE A 22 17.39 -11.92 25.59
CA PHE A 22 16.96 -10.77 24.81
C PHE A 22 16.03 -11.29 23.72
N ALA A 23 14.83 -10.73 23.64
CA ALA A 23 13.93 -11.00 22.53
C ALA A 23 14.72 -10.85 21.23
N ALA A 24 14.50 -11.75 20.26
CA ALA A 24 15.11 -11.61 18.94
C ALA A 24 14.85 -10.18 18.42
N PRO A 25 15.86 -9.47 17.88
CA PRO A 25 15.69 -8.09 17.46
C PRO A 25 14.58 -8.03 16.41
N THR A 26 13.45 -7.46 16.80
CA THR A 26 12.32 -7.21 15.91
C THR A 26 12.72 -6.06 14.99
N THR A 27 12.72 -6.29 13.68
CA THR A 27 12.92 -5.29 12.61
C THR A 27 11.75 -4.30 12.46
N VAL A 28 11.07 -4.00 13.56
CA VAL A 28 9.86 -3.17 13.63
C VAL A 28 10.23 -1.87 14.34
N GLN A 29 10.00 -0.72 13.70
CA GLN A 29 10.14 0.58 14.37
C GLN A 29 9.30 0.62 15.66
N PRO A 30 9.81 1.21 16.76
CA PRO A 30 9.09 1.22 18.03
C PRO A 30 7.84 2.08 17.91
N THR A 31 6.78 1.75 18.66
CA THR A 31 5.72 2.73 18.90
C THR A 31 6.25 3.82 19.83
N ARG A 32 5.60 4.99 19.82
CA ARG A 32 5.96 6.09 20.73
C ARG A 32 5.86 5.65 22.19
N GLU A 33 4.87 4.84 22.53
CA GLU A 33 4.67 4.30 23.88
C GLU A 33 5.83 3.39 24.28
N ALA A 34 6.21 2.45 23.42
CA ALA A 34 7.34 1.55 23.70
C ALA A 34 8.65 2.32 23.89
N ALA A 35 8.85 3.36 23.08
CA ALA A 35 10.02 4.22 23.21
C ALA A 35 10.01 5.02 24.52
N VAL A 36 8.86 5.58 24.92
CA VAL A 36 8.72 6.29 26.20
C VAL A 36 8.93 5.36 27.40
N GLU A 37 8.40 4.13 27.35
CA GLU A 37 8.64 3.13 28.41
C GLU A 37 10.11 2.72 28.48
N TRP A 38 10.77 2.58 27.33
CA TRP A 38 12.22 2.37 27.28
C TRP A 38 12.98 3.51 27.95
N VAL A 39 12.64 4.77 27.67
CA VAL A 39 13.31 5.95 28.25
C VAL A 39 13.12 5.98 29.77
N LYS A 40 11.90 5.75 30.25
CA LYS A 40 11.60 5.66 31.69
C LYS A 40 12.38 4.53 32.37
N SER A 41 12.60 3.41 31.69
CA SER A 41 13.39 2.30 32.22
C SER A 41 14.85 2.65 32.53
N LYS A 42 15.36 3.76 31.97
CA LYS A 42 16.74 4.21 32.20
C LYS A 42 16.90 5.07 33.45
N ILE A 43 15.82 5.48 34.11
CA ILE A 43 15.87 6.22 35.38
C ILE A 43 16.67 5.41 36.41
N GLY A 44 17.65 6.04 37.06
CA GLY A 44 18.50 5.38 38.06
C GLY A 44 19.58 4.45 37.48
N THR A 45 19.64 4.28 36.15
CA THR A 45 20.67 3.48 35.48
C THR A 45 21.76 4.38 34.87
N ALA A 46 22.96 3.85 34.64
CA ALA A 46 24.05 4.55 33.96
C ALA A 46 24.75 3.56 33.02
N ILE A 47 24.32 3.54 31.76
CA ILE A 47 24.83 2.58 30.75
C ILE A 47 25.77 3.32 29.80
N ASP A 48 27.01 2.82 29.74
CA ASP A 48 28.04 3.28 28.81
C ASP A 48 27.95 2.45 27.52
N TYR A 49 27.40 3.03 26.45
CA TYR A 49 27.11 2.31 25.20
C TYR A 49 28.32 2.31 24.26
N ASP A 50 29.16 3.34 24.30
CA ASP A 50 30.33 3.45 23.43
C ASP A 50 31.66 3.07 24.09
N LYS A 51 31.64 2.79 25.40
CA LYS A 51 32.79 2.44 26.24
C LYS A 51 33.81 3.58 26.37
N ALA A 52 33.38 4.82 26.19
CA ALA A 52 34.21 6.00 26.26
C ALA A 52 33.70 6.98 27.33
N TYR A 53 34.56 7.34 28.27
CA TYR A 53 34.28 8.32 29.32
C TYR A 53 33.13 7.95 30.28
N GLY A 54 32.65 6.70 30.28
CA GLY A 54 31.51 6.28 31.11
C GLY A 54 30.18 6.80 30.57
N ALA A 55 29.06 6.54 31.25
CA ALA A 55 27.73 6.89 30.77
C ALA A 55 27.50 8.41 30.63
N GLN A 56 27.65 8.95 29.41
CA GLN A 56 27.38 10.35 29.05
C GLN A 56 25.95 10.57 28.57
N CYS A 57 25.53 11.84 28.47
CA CYS A 57 24.22 12.20 27.92
C CYS A 57 23.99 11.63 26.50
N VAL A 58 25.05 11.55 25.70
CA VAL A 58 24.99 10.96 24.35
C VAL A 58 24.90 9.43 24.35
N ASP A 59 25.33 8.75 25.40
CA ASP A 59 25.16 7.29 25.54
C ASP A 59 23.69 6.91 25.64
N LEU A 60 22.88 7.72 26.34
CA LEU A 60 21.44 7.52 26.38
C LEU A 60 20.83 7.55 24.97
N ILE A 61 21.29 8.47 24.12
CA ILE A 61 20.82 8.62 22.74
C ILE A 61 21.29 7.47 21.86
N LYS A 62 22.54 7.04 22.01
CA LYS A 62 23.08 5.84 21.33
C LYS A 62 22.30 4.59 21.70
N GLY A 63 22.01 4.40 22.98
CA GLY A 63 21.16 3.30 23.43
C GLY A 63 19.77 3.36 22.81
N TYR A 64 19.18 4.55 22.80
CA TYR A 64 17.83 4.76 22.28
C TYR A 64 17.76 4.41 20.79
N SER A 65 18.72 4.88 19.99
CA SER A 65 18.78 4.59 18.56
C SER A 65 19.16 3.13 18.26
N ASN A 66 20.10 2.55 19.01
CA ASN A 66 20.56 1.18 18.80
C ASN A 66 19.49 0.15 19.19
N GLU A 67 18.94 0.26 20.39
CA GLU A 67 18.04 -0.76 20.95
C GLU A 67 16.65 -0.73 20.32
N LEU A 68 16.17 0.46 19.91
CA LEU A 68 14.81 0.59 19.37
C LEU A 68 14.76 0.67 17.85
N TRP A 69 15.74 1.30 17.19
CA TRP A 69 15.76 1.45 15.73
C TRP A 69 16.87 0.64 15.03
N ASN A 70 17.81 0.03 15.76
CA ASN A 70 19.04 -0.54 15.19
C ASN A 70 19.85 0.49 14.38
N TYR A 71 19.85 1.76 14.81
CA TYR A 71 20.59 2.85 14.18
C TYR A 71 21.90 3.14 14.90
N TYR A 72 23.02 2.73 14.29
CA TYR A 72 24.36 2.75 14.89
C TYR A 72 25.25 3.91 14.42
N SER A 73 24.76 4.79 13.55
CA SER A 73 25.55 5.87 12.93
C SER A 73 25.63 7.15 13.76
N LEU A 74 24.79 7.30 14.77
CA LEU A 74 24.75 8.50 15.62
C LEU A 74 26.03 8.61 16.47
N SER A 75 26.70 9.75 16.33
CA SER A 75 27.98 10.01 16.99
C SER A 75 28.20 11.52 17.23
N GLY A 76 29.25 11.84 17.97
CA GLY A 76 29.58 13.21 18.39
C GLY A 76 29.08 13.54 19.80
N ASN A 77 29.36 14.78 20.22
CA ASN A 77 28.89 15.35 21.48
C ASN A 77 27.47 15.89 21.32
N ALA A 78 26.81 16.21 22.43
CA ALA A 78 25.45 16.74 22.42
C ALA A 78 25.29 17.98 21.51
N ARG A 79 26.24 18.92 21.51
CA ARG A 79 26.20 20.10 20.63
C ARG A 79 26.18 19.75 19.14
N ASP A 80 26.76 18.62 18.77
CA ASP A 80 26.90 18.22 17.36
C ASP A 80 25.53 17.76 16.82
N TYR A 81 24.60 17.34 17.68
CA TYR A 81 23.21 17.00 17.31
C TYR A 81 22.37 18.20 16.86
N VAL A 82 22.91 19.42 16.93
CA VAL A 82 22.30 20.62 16.32
C VAL A 82 22.45 20.61 14.79
N SER A 83 23.47 19.94 14.25
CA SER A 83 23.77 19.95 12.81
C SER A 83 24.21 18.61 12.22
N ASN A 84 24.46 17.58 13.03
CA ASN A 84 24.89 16.26 12.55
C ASN A 84 23.86 15.64 11.59
N GLN A 85 24.32 14.69 10.79
CA GLN A 85 23.42 13.89 9.97
C GLN A 85 22.61 12.98 10.90
N LEU A 86 21.29 13.01 10.72
CA LEU A 86 20.36 12.12 11.41
C LEU A 86 20.01 10.94 10.49
N PRO A 87 19.48 9.83 11.05
CA PRO A 87 18.76 8.85 10.26
C PRO A 87 17.72 9.53 9.37
N ASP A 88 17.51 8.99 8.16
CA ASP A 88 16.69 9.62 7.12
C ASP A 88 15.23 9.88 7.56
N ASP A 89 14.75 9.12 8.54
CA ASP A 89 13.41 9.18 9.10
C ASP A 89 13.31 9.97 10.43
N TRP A 90 14.40 10.60 10.87
CA TRP A 90 14.43 11.48 12.04
C TRP A 90 14.49 12.94 11.58
N ALA A 91 13.57 13.76 12.05
CA ALA A 91 13.49 15.17 11.67
C ALA A 91 14.08 16.09 12.74
N ARG A 92 14.76 17.17 12.32
CA ARG A 92 15.27 18.22 13.23
C ARG A 92 14.50 19.52 13.05
N TYR A 93 14.18 20.16 14.17
CA TYR A 93 13.47 21.43 14.24
C TYR A 93 14.24 22.44 15.09
N SER A 94 14.27 23.69 14.63
CA SER A 94 14.78 24.83 15.38
C SER A 94 13.76 25.31 16.42
N PRO A 95 14.16 26.16 17.38
CA PRO A 95 13.23 26.76 18.34
C PRO A 95 12.05 27.45 17.65
N GLY A 96 10.83 27.12 18.09
CA GLY A 96 9.59 27.68 17.54
C GLY A 96 9.04 26.98 16.28
N GLN A 97 9.76 26.02 15.68
CA GLN A 97 9.26 25.26 14.53
C GLN A 97 8.42 24.04 14.91
N ALA A 98 8.53 23.55 16.14
CA ALA A 98 7.79 22.41 16.66
C ALA A 98 7.74 22.46 18.19
N THR A 99 6.75 21.79 18.80
CA THR A 99 6.68 21.59 20.25
C THR A 99 7.24 20.22 20.64
N PRO A 100 7.96 20.10 21.77
CA PRO A 100 8.39 18.82 22.29
C PRO A 100 7.20 17.88 22.58
N GLU A 101 7.37 16.60 22.30
CA GLU A 101 6.43 15.51 22.58
C GLU A 101 7.16 14.32 23.24
N PRO A 102 6.47 13.44 24.00
CA PRO A 102 7.09 12.24 24.56
C PRO A 102 7.74 11.37 23.48
N GLY A 103 9.00 10.97 23.68
CA GLY A 103 9.83 10.23 22.73
C GLY A 103 10.77 11.10 21.89
N ASP A 104 10.56 12.41 21.84
CA ASP A 104 11.45 13.34 21.14
C ASP A 104 12.78 13.52 21.89
N ILE A 105 13.81 13.91 21.16
CA ILE A 105 15.14 14.20 21.70
C ILE A 105 15.34 15.72 21.72
N VAL A 106 15.60 16.25 22.91
CA VAL A 106 15.90 17.68 23.12
C VAL A 106 17.40 17.90 23.20
N VAL A 107 17.91 18.82 22.39
CA VAL A 107 19.32 19.16 22.30
C VAL A 107 19.56 20.56 22.85
N PHE A 108 20.47 20.68 23.81
CA PHE A 108 21.01 21.93 24.32
C PHE A 108 22.42 22.12 23.75
N GLY A 109 22.60 23.13 22.90
CA GLY A 109 23.89 23.42 22.27
C GLY A 109 24.96 23.84 23.27
N GLY A 110 26.22 23.79 22.83
CA GLY A 110 27.38 24.08 23.67
C GLY A 110 27.35 25.50 24.25
N GLY A 111 27.54 25.62 25.57
CA GLY A 111 27.58 26.90 26.28
C GLY A 111 26.21 27.60 26.39
N GLN A 112 25.13 26.95 25.98
CA GLN A 112 23.78 27.51 26.03
C GLN A 112 23.06 27.03 27.29
N PHE A 113 22.10 27.82 27.80
CA PHE A 113 21.23 27.40 28.91
C PHE A 113 21.97 26.94 30.19
N GLY A 114 23.23 27.37 30.39
CA GLY A 114 24.06 26.97 31.53
C GLY A 114 24.72 25.59 31.41
N VAL A 115 24.70 24.96 30.22
CA VAL A 115 25.35 23.67 29.99
C VAL A 115 26.79 23.83 29.49
N SER A 116 27.56 22.74 29.50
CA SER A 116 28.96 22.72 29.07
C SER A 116 29.16 23.16 27.61
N SER A 117 30.40 23.45 27.21
CA SER A 117 30.76 23.72 25.80
C SER A 117 30.56 22.52 24.86
N TYR A 118 30.35 21.31 25.41
CA TYR A 118 30.02 20.09 24.67
C TYR A 118 28.51 19.91 24.45
N GLY A 119 27.69 20.77 25.05
CA GLY A 119 26.23 20.69 25.01
C GLY A 119 25.66 19.74 26.06
N HIS A 120 24.36 19.52 25.97
CA HIS A 120 23.62 18.52 26.74
C HIS A 120 22.44 17.98 25.93
N ILE A 121 22.01 16.75 26.17
CA ILE A 121 20.95 16.11 25.37
C ILE A 121 20.12 15.17 26.24
N GLY A 122 18.85 15.02 25.94
CA GLY A 122 17.96 14.12 26.66
C GLY A 122 16.71 13.75 25.87
N ILE A 123 15.92 12.82 26.40
CA ILE A 123 14.74 12.28 25.73
C ILE A 123 13.49 12.62 26.54
N VAL A 124 12.52 13.25 25.88
CA VAL A 124 11.27 13.70 26.48
C VAL A 124 10.42 12.49 26.87
N TYR A 125 9.87 12.47 28.08
CA TYR A 125 8.95 11.41 28.53
C TYR A 125 7.56 11.93 28.90
N ASN A 126 7.40 13.25 29.09
CA ASN A 126 6.11 13.88 29.36
C ASN A 126 6.14 15.37 28.98
N VAL A 127 4.98 15.96 28.72
CA VAL A 127 4.82 17.38 28.39
C VAL A 127 3.53 17.91 29.01
N ASP A 128 3.60 19.11 29.59
CA ASP A 128 2.43 19.86 30.05
C ASP A 128 2.29 21.19 29.29
N SER A 129 1.32 22.02 29.67
CA SER A 129 1.03 23.29 28.98
C SER A 129 2.15 24.34 29.07
N SER A 130 3.19 24.14 29.89
CA SER A 130 4.22 25.14 30.18
C SER A 130 5.65 24.62 30.05
N LYS A 131 5.86 23.31 30.21
CA LYS A 131 7.18 22.68 30.21
C LYS A 131 7.11 21.26 29.66
N TYR A 132 8.26 20.78 29.23
CA TYR A 132 8.49 19.38 28.93
C TYR A 132 9.37 18.76 30.02
N TYR A 133 9.25 17.45 30.17
CA TYR A 133 10.01 16.63 31.09
C TYR A 133 10.81 15.62 30.30
N TYR A 134 12.09 15.48 30.63
CA TYR A 134 13.02 14.65 29.88
C TYR A 134 13.96 13.90 30.82
N ILE A 135 14.52 12.81 30.31
CA ILE A 135 15.53 12.00 30.98
C ILE A 135 16.86 12.20 30.28
N ASP A 136 17.92 12.35 31.06
CA ASP A 136 19.30 12.42 30.60
C ASP A 136 20.24 11.61 31.48
N TYR A 137 21.40 11.26 30.92
CA TYR A 137 22.58 10.87 31.68
C TYR A 137 23.51 12.06 31.87
N SER A 138 24.39 11.97 32.87
CA SER A 138 25.50 12.91 33.05
C SER A 138 25.12 14.39 33.25
N GLY A 139 23.89 14.71 33.68
CA GLY A 139 23.51 16.10 33.89
C GLY A 139 23.98 16.73 35.21
N THR A 140 24.47 15.94 36.17
CA THR A 140 25.04 16.44 37.46
C THR A 140 26.56 16.28 37.52
N TYR A 141 27.09 15.15 37.05
CA TYR A 141 28.52 14.87 36.84
C TYR A 141 28.68 13.71 35.84
N SER A 142 29.88 13.54 35.28
CA SER A 142 30.18 12.44 34.35
C SER A 142 29.87 11.07 34.96
N GLY A 143 29.04 10.27 34.29
CA GLY A 143 28.59 8.96 34.76
C GLY A 143 27.41 9.00 35.75
N SER A 144 26.79 10.16 35.98
CA SER A 144 25.57 10.23 36.79
C SER A 144 24.40 9.50 36.12
N PRO A 145 23.52 8.85 36.92
CA PRO A 145 22.46 8.00 36.40
C PRO A 145 21.38 8.80 35.64
N GLY A 146 20.49 8.08 34.97
CA GLY A 146 19.26 8.58 34.37
C GLY A 146 18.45 9.40 35.37
N GLU A 147 18.41 10.70 35.15
CA GLU A 147 17.72 11.65 36.02
C GLU A 147 16.56 12.32 35.28
N MET A 148 15.46 12.53 35.98
CA MET A 148 14.33 13.30 35.45
C MET A 148 14.61 14.79 35.59
N ARG A 149 14.47 15.52 34.49
CA ARG A 149 14.58 16.98 34.42
C ARG A 149 13.36 17.60 33.78
N SER A 150 13.28 18.93 33.83
CA SER A 150 12.25 19.68 33.12
C SER A 150 12.78 21.01 32.61
N ALA A 151 12.18 21.52 31.53
CA ALA A 151 12.51 22.79 30.94
C ALA A 151 11.29 23.42 30.24
N ALA A 152 11.25 24.75 30.16
CA ALA A 152 10.18 25.48 29.48
C ALA A 152 10.11 25.08 28.00
N LEU A 153 8.91 25.11 27.40
CA LEU A 153 8.67 24.60 26.03
C LEU A 153 9.62 25.13 24.96
N GLY A 154 10.05 26.40 25.05
CA GLY A 154 11.00 27.01 24.09
C GLY A 154 12.48 26.86 24.45
N ARG A 155 12.82 26.19 25.55
CA ARG A 155 14.21 26.06 26.03
C ARG A 155 14.87 24.84 25.41
N TYR A 156 15.33 24.96 24.17
CA TYR A 156 16.19 23.98 23.49
C TYR A 156 16.91 24.68 22.34
N THR A 157 17.93 24.04 21.77
CA THR A 157 18.66 24.52 20.58
C THR A 157 18.23 23.79 19.31
N ALA A 158 17.99 22.49 19.44
CA ALA A 158 17.35 21.68 18.41
C ALA A 158 16.40 20.68 19.07
N LEU A 159 15.29 20.41 18.39
CA LEU A 159 14.36 19.34 18.74
C LEU A 159 14.45 18.29 17.63
N ILE A 160 14.83 17.06 17.99
CA ILE A 160 14.87 15.93 17.06
C ILE A 160 13.65 15.08 17.34
N LYS A 161 12.85 14.80 16.30
CA LYS A 161 11.65 13.97 16.38
C LYS A 161 11.92 12.67 15.60
N PRO A 162 12.20 11.56 16.31
CA PRO A 162 12.27 10.24 15.69
C PRO A 162 10.96 9.85 15.01
N SER A 163 11.03 9.06 13.94
CA SER A 163 9.86 8.37 13.40
C SER A 163 9.45 7.22 14.32
N PHE A 164 8.17 7.17 14.64
CA PHE A 164 7.56 6.08 15.40
C PHE A 164 6.59 5.31 14.52
N ALA A 165 6.42 4.02 14.79
CA ALA A 165 5.29 3.29 14.26
C ALA A 165 3.99 3.88 14.81
N SER A 166 3.05 4.23 13.94
CA SER A 166 1.69 4.58 14.36
C SER A 166 1.05 3.32 14.97
N SER A 167 0.36 3.45 16.10
CA SER A 167 -0.26 2.29 16.76
C SER A 167 -1.36 1.70 15.87
N VAL A 168 -1.04 0.59 15.20
CA VAL A 168 -2.03 -0.23 14.46
C VAL A 168 -2.84 -1.15 15.38
N SER A 169 -2.50 -1.19 16.68
CA SER A 169 -3.20 -1.98 17.69
C SER A 169 -4.62 -1.46 17.91
N GLY A 170 -5.61 -2.28 17.58
CA GLY A 170 -7.03 -1.94 17.71
C GLY A 170 -7.66 -1.29 16.49
N LEU A 171 -6.89 -1.05 15.41
CA LEU A 171 -7.48 -0.68 14.12
C LEU A 171 -8.30 -1.84 13.56
N SER A 172 -9.47 -1.51 13.02
CA SER A 172 -10.31 -2.46 12.30
C SER A 172 -10.85 -1.79 11.05
N SER A 173 -10.89 -2.54 9.95
CA SER A 173 -11.53 -2.04 8.75
C SER A 173 -13.03 -1.93 8.95
N ALA A 174 -13.63 -0.94 8.30
CA ALA A 174 -15.06 -0.67 8.32
C ALA A 174 -15.86 -1.91 7.93
N SER A 175 -16.87 -2.25 8.75
CA SER A 175 -17.60 -3.52 8.67
C SER A 175 -18.44 -3.67 7.39
N GLU A 176 -18.85 -2.54 6.82
CA GLU A 176 -19.63 -2.42 5.60
C GLU A 176 -18.81 -2.66 4.33
N ILE A 177 -17.48 -2.61 4.42
CA ILE A 177 -16.61 -2.90 3.29
C ILE A 177 -16.42 -4.41 3.18
N SER A 178 -16.84 -4.96 2.05
CA SER A 178 -16.74 -6.38 1.71
C SER A 178 -15.72 -6.61 0.59
N ASN A 179 -15.39 -7.88 0.35
CA ASN A 179 -14.69 -8.27 -0.86
C ASN A 179 -15.50 -7.81 -2.08
N GLY A 180 -14.80 -7.36 -3.11
CA GLY A 180 -15.47 -6.83 -4.29
C GLY A 180 -14.58 -5.88 -5.06
N GLU A 181 -15.22 -5.08 -5.90
CA GLU A 181 -14.60 -4.32 -6.97
C GLU A 181 -14.98 -2.85 -6.86
N TYR A 182 -13.95 -2.02 -6.74
CA TYR A 182 -14.13 -0.62 -6.36
C TYR A 182 -13.23 0.30 -7.17
N PHE A 183 -13.77 1.47 -7.50
CA PHE A 183 -12.97 2.67 -7.75
C PHE A 183 -12.64 3.32 -6.41
N PHE A 184 -11.41 3.81 -6.28
CA PHE A 184 -10.95 4.55 -5.11
C PHE A 184 -10.82 6.02 -5.51
N GLU A 185 -11.84 6.81 -5.17
CA GLU A 185 -11.89 8.25 -5.42
C GLU A 185 -11.24 9.00 -4.27
N ASN A 186 -10.32 9.92 -4.55
CA ASN A 186 -9.70 10.74 -3.53
C ASN A 186 -10.44 12.08 -3.38
N ALA A 187 -10.56 12.62 -2.16
CA ALA A 187 -11.24 13.90 -1.92
C ALA A 187 -10.49 15.11 -2.51
N ALA A 188 -9.19 14.98 -2.80
CA ALA A 188 -8.43 15.97 -3.58
C ALA A 188 -8.73 15.92 -5.10
N GLY A 189 -9.55 14.96 -5.54
CA GLY A 189 -9.96 14.77 -6.94
C GLY A 189 -9.19 13.65 -7.64
N GLY A 190 -9.88 12.94 -8.55
CA GLY A 190 -9.30 11.82 -9.30
C GLY A 190 -9.49 10.45 -8.63
N VAL A 191 -9.01 9.41 -9.31
CA VAL A 191 -9.15 8.01 -8.90
C VAL A 191 -7.81 7.27 -8.94
N LEU A 192 -7.62 6.34 -8.00
CA LEU A 192 -6.41 5.52 -7.90
C LEU A 192 -6.14 4.75 -9.20
N THR A 193 -4.95 4.91 -9.77
CA THR A 193 -4.58 4.40 -11.09
C THR A 193 -3.12 3.91 -11.09
N ILE A 194 -2.77 3.03 -12.03
CA ILE A 194 -1.39 2.64 -12.31
C ILE A 194 -0.96 3.32 -13.62
N ASP A 195 0.22 3.92 -13.66
CA ASP A 195 0.72 4.61 -14.86
C ASP A 195 1.19 3.66 -15.97
N ASP A 196 1.90 2.59 -15.60
CA ASP A 196 2.48 1.60 -16.51
C ASP A 196 1.96 0.21 -16.16
N TYR A 197 1.25 -0.41 -17.09
CA TYR A 197 0.48 -1.62 -16.82
C TYR A 197 1.28 -2.92 -16.97
N THR A 198 2.59 -2.85 -17.22
CA THR A 198 3.34 -3.98 -17.76
C THR A 198 4.34 -4.65 -16.80
N LYS A 199 4.71 -4.01 -15.68
CA LYS A 199 5.77 -4.53 -14.79
C LYS A 199 5.62 -4.14 -13.33
N ASN A 200 6.29 -4.90 -12.47
CA ASN A 200 6.51 -4.53 -11.08
C ASN A 200 7.27 -3.20 -10.97
N GLY A 201 6.89 -2.40 -9.97
CA GLY A 201 7.46 -1.08 -9.73
C GLY A 201 6.82 0.03 -10.56
N ALA A 202 5.75 -0.28 -11.30
CA ALA A 202 4.95 0.74 -11.96
C ALA A 202 4.33 1.68 -10.93
N ASN A 203 4.35 2.97 -11.24
CA ASN A 203 3.89 3.98 -10.30
C ASN A 203 2.37 3.90 -10.07
N VAL A 204 1.95 4.08 -8.82
CA VAL A 204 0.54 4.27 -8.47
C VAL A 204 0.31 5.76 -8.24
N ASN A 205 -0.71 6.31 -8.89
CA ASN A 205 -1.04 7.72 -8.81
C ASN A 205 -2.56 7.91 -8.80
N ILE A 206 -3.02 9.17 -8.91
CA ILE A 206 -4.43 9.47 -9.18
C ILE A 206 -4.59 10.20 -10.52
N THR A 207 -5.45 9.67 -11.39
CA THR A 207 -5.76 10.30 -12.68
C THR A 207 -7.21 10.74 -12.74
N ASP A 208 -7.54 11.54 -13.75
CA ASP A 208 -8.93 11.94 -13.97
C ASP A 208 -9.78 10.70 -14.26
N ASN A 209 -11.01 10.74 -13.74
CA ASN A 209 -11.88 9.60 -13.83
C ASN A 209 -12.30 9.32 -15.28
N SER A 210 -11.96 8.14 -15.76
CA SER A 210 -12.39 7.64 -17.07
C SER A 210 -13.48 6.57 -16.96
N GLY A 211 -13.79 6.10 -15.75
CA GLY A 211 -14.72 4.98 -15.50
C GLY A 211 -14.22 3.63 -16.03
N LEU A 212 -12.95 3.56 -16.46
CA LEU A 212 -12.35 2.38 -17.06
C LEU A 212 -11.88 1.41 -15.99
N TYR A 213 -11.99 0.12 -16.31
CA TYR A 213 -11.65 -0.98 -15.41
C TYR A 213 -10.16 -1.02 -14.99
N ARG A 214 -9.26 -0.37 -15.75
CA ARG A 214 -7.86 -0.12 -15.33
C ARG A 214 -7.69 0.81 -14.13
N GLN A 215 -8.71 1.59 -13.80
CA GLN A 215 -8.78 2.41 -12.59
C GLN A 215 -9.56 1.72 -11.47
N MET A 216 -9.95 0.45 -11.69
CA MET A 216 -10.72 -0.35 -10.74
C MET A 216 -9.82 -1.37 -10.05
N TRP A 217 -10.16 -1.65 -8.80
CA TRP A 217 -9.35 -2.45 -7.89
C TRP A 217 -10.25 -3.48 -7.21
N ARG A 218 -9.85 -4.75 -7.24
CA ARG A 218 -10.46 -5.78 -6.39
C ARG A 218 -9.83 -5.73 -5.02
N ILE A 219 -10.67 -5.74 -4.00
CA ILE A 219 -10.23 -5.90 -2.63
C ILE A 219 -10.63 -7.25 -2.08
N GLU A 220 -9.72 -7.83 -1.31
CA GLU A 220 -9.93 -9.10 -0.62
C GLU A 220 -9.50 -8.94 0.84
N LYS A 221 -10.44 -9.20 1.76
CA LYS A 221 -10.23 -9.15 3.20
C LYS A 221 -9.39 -10.32 3.66
N LEU A 222 -8.43 -10.03 4.52
CA LEU A 222 -7.50 -10.98 5.10
C LEU A 222 -7.96 -11.36 6.51
N SER A 223 -7.35 -12.41 7.07
CA SER A 223 -7.73 -12.95 8.38
C SER A 223 -7.55 -11.99 9.55
N ASP A 224 -6.68 -10.99 9.40
CA ASP A 224 -6.44 -9.93 10.38
C ASP A 224 -7.36 -8.71 10.20
N GLY A 225 -8.30 -8.77 9.25
CA GLY A 225 -9.22 -7.68 8.95
C GLY A 225 -8.67 -6.57 8.05
N SER A 226 -7.40 -6.62 7.65
CA SER A 226 -6.86 -5.78 6.57
C SER A 226 -7.29 -6.29 5.19
N PHE A 227 -7.04 -5.52 4.13
CA PHE A 227 -7.34 -5.86 2.75
C PHE A 227 -6.09 -5.84 1.90
N LYS A 228 -6.03 -6.70 0.88
CA LYS A 228 -5.16 -6.46 -0.29
C LYS A 228 -5.97 -5.76 -1.38
N LEU A 229 -5.36 -4.80 -2.06
CA LEU A 229 -5.95 -4.04 -3.16
C LEU A 229 -5.23 -4.45 -4.44
N ILE A 230 -5.93 -5.15 -5.32
CA ILE A 230 -5.38 -5.74 -6.54
C ILE A 230 -5.93 -4.99 -7.74
N SER A 231 -5.03 -4.46 -8.58
CA SER A 231 -5.40 -3.84 -9.83
C SER A 231 -6.11 -4.84 -10.70
N MET A 232 -7.27 -4.44 -11.18
CA MET A 232 -8.06 -5.30 -12.03
C MET A 232 -7.49 -5.44 -13.44
N HIS A 233 -6.55 -4.60 -13.83
CA HIS A 233 -5.92 -4.73 -15.14
C HIS A 233 -4.65 -5.57 -15.07
N THR A 234 -3.79 -5.33 -14.08
CA THR A 234 -2.45 -5.95 -14.04
C THR A 234 -2.33 -7.13 -13.08
N GLY A 235 -3.32 -7.36 -12.22
CA GLY A 235 -3.25 -8.34 -11.13
C GLY A 235 -2.29 -7.97 -10.00
N LYS A 236 -1.72 -6.75 -10.02
CA LYS A 236 -0.72 -6.29 -9.06
C LYS A 236 -1.34 -5.56 -7.87
N GLY A 237 -0.73 -5.72 -6.71
CA GLY A 237 -1.13 -5.08 -5.47
C GLY A 237 -0.68 -3.62 -5.35
N VAL A 238 -1.44 -2.82 -4.60
CA VAL A 238 -1.01 -1.51 -4.11
C VAL A 238 0.01 -1.72 -2.98
N ASN A 239 1.28 -1.43 -3.23
CA ASN A 239 2.36 -1.72 -2.30
C ASN A 239 3.14 -0.45 -1.96
N VAL A 240 3.52 -0.27 -0.70
CA VAL A 240 4.50 0.75 -0.32
C VAL A 240 5.88 0.33 -0.83
N SER A 241 6.60 1.23 -1.49
CA SER A 241 7.94 0.94 -2.03
C SER A 241 9.01 0.82 -0.93
N GLY A 242 10.02 0.01 -1.23
CA GLY A 242 11.11 -0.31 -0.31
C GLY A 242 10.81 -1.48 0.62
N ASP A 243 11.75 -1.77 1.50
CA ASP A 243 11.69 -2.85 2.49
C ASP A 243 12.08 -2.35 3.89
N GLY A 244 11.79 -3.18 4.90
CA GLY A 244 12.22 -2.95 6.28
C GLY A 244 11.82 -1.59 6.86
N ALA A 245 12.82 -0.84 7.35
CA ALA A 245 12.62 0.50 7.91
C ALA A 245 12.31 1.54 6.83
N ALA A 246 12.92 1.41 5.64
CA ALA A 246 12.72 2.36 4.54
C ALA A 246 11.25 2.35 4.07
N ALA A 247 10.57 1.21 4.04
CA ALA A 247 9.15 1.11 3.73
C ALA A 247 8.22 1.76 4.77
N ARG A 248 8.74 2.31 5.88
CA ARG A 248 7.95 2.90 6.98
C ARG A 248 8.03 4.42 7.04
N GLU A 249 8.86 5.05 6.21
CA GLU A 249 9.04 6.50 6.21
C GLU A 249 7.85 7.22 5.55
N ASN A 250 7.67 8.49 5.91
CA ASN A 250 6.76 9.38 5.18
C ASN A 250 7.24 9.61 3.74
N ASN A 251 6.28 9.87 2.86
CA ASN A 251 6.51 10.15 1.44
C ASN A 251 7.15 8.99 0.66
N LYS A 252 7.13 7.77 1.20
CA LYS A 252 7.50 6.59 0.41
C LYS A 252 6.49 6.39 -0.70
N ASN A 253 7.02 6.18 -1.90
CA ASN A 253 6.21 5.98 -3.08
C ASN A 253 5.33 4.74 -2.91
N VAL A 254 4.14 4.78 -3.50
CA VAL A 254 3.30 3.59 -3.65
C VAL A 254 3.36 3.15 -5.10
N TRP A 255 3.58 1.87 -5.30
CA TRP A 255 3.75 1.26 -6.61
C TRP A 255 2.91 0.00 -6.75
N ALA A 256 2.75 -0.45 -7.99
CA ALA A 256 2.14 -1.72 -8.31
C ALA A 256 3.21 -2.81 -8.28
N TRP A 257 2.99 -3.83 -7.47
CA TRP A 257 3.89 -4.98 -7.35
C TRP A 257 3.10 -6.27 -7.24
N ASP A 258 3.69 -7.41 -7.58
CA ASP A 258 3.07 -8.71 -7.29
C ASP A 258 2.75 -8.81 -5.80
N TYR A 259 1.56 -9.29 -5.46
CA TYR A 259 1.10 -9.23 -4.08
C TYR A 259 2.04 -9.99 -3.13
N VAL A 260 2.51 -9.29 -2.09
CA VAL A 260 3.26 -9.83 -0.97
C VAL A 260 2.51 -9.56 0.33
N ASN A 261 2.53 -10.53 1.25
CA ASN A 261 1.82 -10.43 2.53
C ASN A 261 2.79 -10.12 3.68
N ASP A 262 3.62 -9.09 3.52
CA ASP A 262 4.60 -8.63 4.51
C ASP A 262 4.14 -7.40 5.31
N GLY A 263 2.90 -6.94 5.09
CA GLY A 263 2.31 -5.75 5.66
C GLY A 263 2.35 -4.52 4.74
N THR A 264 3.26 -4.47 3.76
CA THR A 264 3.44 -3.29 2.88
C THR A 264 2.40 -3.19 1.75
N ALA A 265 1.74 -4.31 1.42
CA ALA A 265 0.60 -4.40 0.50
C ALA A 265 -0.74 -4.64 1.20
N ASN A 266 -0.78 -4.52 2.53
CA ASN A 266 -1.96 -4.78 3.34
C ASN A 266 -2.48 -3.46 3.91
N TRP A 267 -3.77 -3.18 3.69
CA TRP A 267 -4.37 -1.90 4.01
C TRP A 267 -5.62 -2.09 4.87
N TYR A 268 -5.67 -1.46 6.04
CA TYR A 268 -6.93 -1.29 6.77
C TYR A 268 -7.74 -0.18 6.12
N ILE A 269 -9.03 -0.41 5.89
CA ILE A 269 -9.94 0.59 5.32
C ILE A 269 -10.79 1.13 6.47
N VAL A 270 -10.34 2.21 7.09
CA VAL A 270 -10.90 2.76 8.33
C VAL A 270 -11.89 3.87 8.00
N SER A 271 -13.08 3.88 8.60
CA SER A 271 -14.08 4.94 8.38
C SER A 271 -13.57 6.29 8.87
N ASP A 272 -13.74 7.33 8.04
CA ASP A 272 -13.46 8.74 8.34
C ASP A 272 -14.74 9.59 8.36
N GLY A 273 -15.90 8.93 8.48
CA GLY A 273 -17.23 9.55 8.46
C GLY A 273 -17.76 9.86 7.06
N ASP A 274 -19.08 10.02 6.93
CA ASP A 274 -19.78 10.45 5.71
C ASP A 274 -19.45 9.65 4.43
N GLY A 275 -19.14 8.37 4.59
CA GLY A 275 -18.76 7.48 3.48
C GLY A 275 -17.34 7.69 2.95
N TRP A 276 -16.51 8.42 3.70
CA TRP A 276 -15.06 8.55 3.47
C TRP A 276 -14.30 7.57 4.35
N TYR A 277 -13.12 7.19 3.87
CA TYR A 277 -12.25 6.21 4.51
C TYR A 277 -10.79 6.64 4.44
N ARG A 278 -10.00 6.15 5.38
CA ARG A 278 -8.53 6.16 5.33
C ARG A 278 -8.04 4.76 5.04
N LEU A 279 -7.11 4.65 4.11
CA LEU A 279 -6.41 3.40 3.83
C LEU A 279 -5.12 3.43 4.63
N ILE A 280 -5.03 2.65 5.70
CA ILE A 280 -3.89 2.61 6.61
C ILE A 280 -3.03 1.39 6.30
N CYS A 281 -1.79 1.62 5.88
CA CYS A 281 -0.82 0.55 5.62
C CYS A 281 -0.55 -0.23 6.92
N LYS A 282 -0.67 -1.55 6.87
CA LYS A 282 -0.47 -2.43 8.03
C LYS A 282 0.97 -2.40 8.52
N ALA A 283 1.95 -2.35 7.61
CA ALA A 283 3.36 -2.33 7.98
C ALA A 283 3.74 -1.06 8.75
N SER A 284 3.31 0.11 8.27
CA SER A 284 3.77 1.41 8.79
C SER A 284 2.78 2.12 9.71
N GLY A 285 1.50 1.78 9.63
CA GLY A 285 0.41 2.52 10.27
C GLY A 285 0.09 3.87 9.62
N LYS A 286 0.68 4.15 8.45
CA LYS A 286 0.54 5.41 7.72
C LYS A 286 -0.59 5.35 6.70
N ALA A 287 -1.22 6.48 6.43
CA ALA A 287 -2.31 6.60 5.49
C ALA A 287 -1.81 6.65 4.03
N LEU A 288 -2.58 6.08 3.11
CA LEU A 288 -2.43 6.28 1.68
C LEU A 288 -2.78 7.73 1.36
N SER A 289 -1.83 8.49 0.85
CA SER A 289 -1.93 9.94 0.67
C SER A 289 -1.59 10.35 -0.75
N VAL A 290 -2.24 11.41 -1.21
CA VAL A 290 -1.99 12.02 -2.52
C VAL A 290 -1.08 13.24 -2.36
N THR A 291 -0.10 13.42 -3.23
CA THR A 291 0.74 14.63 -3.28
C THR A 291 0.16 15.65 -4.27
N SER A 292 0.64 16.90 -4.23
CA SER A 292 0.14 17.98 -5.09
C SER A 292 0.31 17.73 -6.59
N ASP A 293 1.32 16.94 -6.96
CA ASP A 293 1.58 16.49 -8.33
C ASP A 293 0.84 15.18 -8.68
N ARG A 294 -0.16 14.80 -7.88
CA ARG A 294 -1.06 13.66 -8.08
C ARG A 294 -0.41 12.28 -7.92
N ASN A 295 0.81 12.22 -7.39
CA ASN A 295 1.43 10.95 -7.00
C ASN A 295 0.80 10.37 -5.73
N VAL A 296 0.92 9.05 -5.51
CA VAL A 296 0.44 8.39 -4.29
C VAL A 296 1.62 7.91 -3.46
N VAL A 297 1.60 8.28 -2.18
CA VAL A 297 2.61 7.96 -1.18
C VAL A 297 1.95 7.46 0.10
N GLN A 298 2.74 7.03 1.10
CA GLN A 298 2.24 6.95 2.47
C GLN A 298 2.67 8.17 3.30
N ARG A 299 1.81 8.65 4.19
CA ARG A 299 2.16 9.65 5.22
C ARG A 299 1.45 9.38 6.54
N ASP A 300 1.96 9.95 7.63
CA ASP A 300 1.26 9.96 8.91
C ASP A 300 -0.18 10.46 8.74
N SER A 301 -1.12 9.80 9.42
CA SER A 301 -2.53 10.11 9.28
C SER A 301 -2.83 11.49 9.86
N ASP A 302 -3.47 12.34 9.07
CA ASP A 302 -3.91 13.69 9.46
C ASP A 302 -5.38 13.94 9.05
N SER A 303 -5.90 15.16 9.13
CA SER A 303 -7.27 15.48 8.70
C SER A 303 -7.39 15.89 7.23
N GLY A 304 -6.31 15.76 6.45
CA GLY A 304 -6.18 16.24 5.08
C GLY A 304 -7.08 15.51 4.08
N ALA A 305 -7.61 16.26 3.11
CA ALA A 305 -8.46 15.71 2.04
C ALA A 305 -7.70 14.74 1.13
N ASP A 306 -6.39 14.95 0.98
CA ASP A 306 -5.47 14.11 0.21
C ASP A 306 -5.34 12.67 0.74
N GLN A 307 -5.80 12.42 1.96
CA GLN A 307 -5.81 11.11 2.58
C GLN A 307 -7.21 10.47 2.65
N LYS A 308 -8.26 11.18 2.19
CA LYS A 308 -9.65 10.72 2.23
C LYS A 308 -10.02 10.01 0.94
N TRP A 309 -10.52 8.79 1.07
CA TRP A 309 -10.89 7.93 -0.04
C TRP A 309 -12.35 7.51 0.03
N ARG A 310 -13.00 7.41 -1.12
CA ARG A 310 -14.35 6.88 -1.26
C ARG A 310 -14.31 5.68 -2.18
N LEU A 311 -14.91 4.59 -1.73
CA LEU A 311 -14.99 3.34 -2.48
C LEU A 311 -16.32 3.29 -3.24
N LYS A 312 -16.26 3.21 -4.57
CA LYS A 312 -17.44 3.15 -5.45
C LYS A 312 -17.46 1.85 -6.21
N THR A 313 -18.53 1.07 -6.06
CA THR A 313 -18.77 -0.11 -6.91
C THR A 313 -19.04 0.34 -8.35
N LYS A 314 -18.81 -0.56 -9.32
CA LYS A 314 -19.11 -0.26 -10.72
C LYS A 314 -20.55 0.23 -10.95
N SER A 315 -21.53 -0.41 -10.34
CA SER A 315 -22.94 -0.04 -10.46
C SER A 315 -23.20 1.38 -9.93
N SER A 316 -22.73 1.67 -8.71
CA SER A 316 -22.84 3.01 -8.14
C SER A 316 -22.11 4.06 -8.98
N TRP A 317 -21.09 3.62 -9.73
CA TRP A 317 -20.32 4.51 -10.56
C TRP A 317 -21.05 4.91 -11.83
N ASP A 318 -21.62 3.92 -12.53
CA ASP A 318 -22.40 4.14 -13.75
C ASP A 318 -23.63 5.03 -13.51
N GLU A 319 -24.30 4.85 -12.38
CA GLU A 319 -25.44 5.67 -11.97
C GLU A 319 -25.04 7.15 -11.78
N ALA A 320 -23.90 7.42 -11.15
CA ALA A 320 -23.40 8.78 -10.95
C ALA A 320 -23.01 9.46 -12.28
N GLN A 321 -22.44 8.71 -13.23
CA GLN A 321 -22.12 9.23 -14.55
C GLN A 321 -23.37 9.55 -15.39
N GLN A 322 -24.43 8.75 -15.23
CA GLN A 322 -25.72 9.01 -15.88
C GLN A 322 -26.43 10.24 -15.29
N SER A 323 -26.40 10.41 -13.96
CA SER A 323 -27.04 11.56 -13.32
C SER A 323 -26.37 12.89 -13.70
N GLN A 324 -25.03 12.92 -13.79
CA GLN A 324 -24.29 14.10 -14.24
C GLN A 324 -24.60 14.51 -15.70
N LYS A 325 -24.80 13.53 -16.60
CA LYS A 325 -25.22 13.80 -17.98
C LYS A 325 -26.65 14.38 -18.06
N ASN A 326 -27.55 13.94 -17.18
CA ASN A 326 -28.93 14.42 -17.16
C ASN A 326 -29.05 15.84 -16.57
N THR A 327 -28.18 16.22 -15.63
CA THR A 327 -28.15 17.59 -15.07
C THR A 327 -27.54 18.63 -15.99
N GLY A 328 -26.75 18.23 -17.00
CA GLY A 328 -26.17 19.13 -18.00
C GLY A 328 -27.15 19.61 -19.08
N ASN A 329 -28.40 19.15 -19.08
CA ASN A 329 -29.37 19.41 -20.15
C ASN A 329 -30.56 20.28 -19.72
N THR A 330 -30.43 21.07 -18.66
CA THR A 330 -31.44 22.05 -18.23
C THR A 330 -30.93 23.47 -18.43
N SER A 331 -31.10 24.01 -19.64
CA SER A 331 -31.12 25.44 -19.91
C SER A 331 -31.99 25.72 -21.13
N ASN A 332 -33.19 26.24 -20.85
CA ASN A 332 -34.10 27.02 -21.70
C ASN A 332 -34.34 26.60 -23.16
N THR A 333 -35.57 26.17 -23.46
CA THR A 333 -36.45 26.93 -24.38
C THR A 333 -37.92 26.57 -24.14
N SER A 334 -38.73 27.57 -23.80
CA SER A 334 -40.18 27.51 -23.89
C SER A 334 -40.61 27.89 -25.32
N ASN A 335 -41.25 26.98 -26.06
CA ASN A 335 -42.46 27.22 -26.87
C ASN A 335 -42.74 26.09 -27.90
N THR A 336 -43.87 25.43 -27.66
CA THR A 336 -44.96 25.05 -28.59
C THR A 336 -44.67 24.40 -29.95
N SER A 337 -45.08 23.12 -30.07
CA SER A 337 -46.05 22.56 -31.05
C SER A 337 -45.67 21.18 -31.60
N ASN A 338 -46.60 20.24 -31.40
CA ASN A 338 -46.82 18.93 -32.02
C ASN A 338 -46.03 18.55 -33.28
N THR A 339 -45.48 17.32 -33.30
CA THR A 339 -45.95 16.22 -34.17
C THR A 339 -45.28 14.88 -33.80
N ASN A 340 -46.06 13.80 -33.82
CA ASN A 340 -45.62 12.41 -33.66
C ASN A 340 -44.82 11.94 -34.90
N ASN A 341 -43.64 11.32 -34.72
CA ASN A 341 -43.34 10.00 -35.29
C ASN A 341 -41.93 9.48 -34.94
N THR A 342 -41.90 8.24 -34.43
CA THR A 342 -40.97 7.13 -34.69
C THR A 342 -39.51 7.41 -35.13
N GLY A 343 -38.56 6.78 -34.42
CA GLY A 343 -37.38 6.19 -35.07
C GLY A 343 -36.00 6.59 -34.54
N ASN A 344 -35.45 5.69 -33.72
CA ASN A 344 -34.11 5.11 -33.89
C ASN A 344 -32.85 6.01 -33.79
N THR A 345 -32.18 5.88 -32.63
CA THR A 345 -30.73 5.82 -32.39
C THR A 345 -29.80 6.67 -33.29
N ASN A 346 -29.30 7.75 -32.71
CA ASN A 346 -28.05 8.39 -33.15
C ASN A 346 -26.84 7.50 -32.82
N ASN A 347 -26.58 6.50 -33.67
CA ASN A 347 -25.28 5.84 -33.73
C ASN A 347 -24.27 6.83 -34.35
N LYS A 348 -23.60 7.63 -33.51
CA LYS A 348 -22.28 8.17 -33.87
C LYS A 348 -21.33 6.97 -33.97
N LYS A 349 -21.08 6.48 -35.19
CA LYS A 349 -19.91 5.67 -35.51
C LYS A 349 -18.67 6.51 -35.21
N GLN A 350 -18.15 6.43 -33.99
CA GLN A 350 -16.76 6.74 -33.73
C GLN A 350 -15.95 5.62 -34.38
N ASN A 351 -15.20 5.96 -35.42
CA ASN A 351 -14.14 5.09 -35.92
C ASN A 351 -13.00 5.13 -34.88
N ASN A 352 -13.19 4.45 -33.75
CA ASN A 352 -12.12 4.26 -32.78
C ASN A 352 -11.11 3.32 -33.43
N THR A 353 -9.96 3.87 -33.82
CA THR A 353 -8.80 3.08 -34.22
C THR A 353 -8.38 2.22 -33.03
N VAL A 354 -8.04 0.97 -33.29
CA VAL A 354 -7.68 -0.02 -32.26
C VAL A 354 -6.21 -0.41 -32.40
N THR A 355 -5.54 -0.62 -31.27
CA THR A 355 -4.16 -1.08 -31.19
C THR A 355 -4.10 -2.35 -30.35
N TRP A 356 -3.54 -3.42 -30.89
CA TRP A 356 -3.27 -4.63 -30.11
C TRP A 356 -2.05 -4.43 -29.22
N ARG A 357 -2.17 -4.82 -27.96
CA ARG A 357 -1.13 -4.70 -26.92
C ARG A 357 -0.92 -6.05 -26.25
N TYR A 358 0.29 -6.29 -25.75
CA TYR A 358 0.66 -7.48 -24.98
C TYR A 358 1.46 -7.08 -23.74
N ASP A 359 1.10 -7.61 -22.58
CA ASP A 359 1.69 -7.25 -21.28
C ASP A 359 2.22 -8.45 -20.47
N GLY A 360 2.36 -9.62 -21.11
CA GLY A 360 2.82 -10.84 -20.45
C GLY A 360 1.70 -11.73 -19.90
N TYR A 361 0.51 -11.18 -19.66
CA TYR A 361 -0.68 -11.95 -19.26
C TYR A 361 -1.53 -12.33 -20.47
N GLY A 362 -1.62 -11.45 -21.46
CA GLY A 362 -2.37 -11.73 -22.68
C GLY A 362 -2.38 -10.58 -23.67
N TRP A 363 -3.01 -10.83 -24.81
CA TRP A 363 -3.27 -9.78 -25.80
C TRP A 363 -4.53 -9.03 -25.42
N TRP A 364 -4.49 -7.70 -25.49
CA TRP A 364 -5.66 -6.83 -25.28
C TRP A 364 -5.73 -5.75 -26.36
N LEU A 365 -6.86 -5.06 -26.43
CA LEU A 365 -7.16 -4.13 -27.50
C LEU A 365 -7.37 -2.71 -26.96
N GLU A 366 -6.46 -1.80 -27.23
CA GLU A 366 -6.57 -0.39 -26.84
C GLU A 366 -7.30 0.41 -27.92
N TYR A 367 -8.38 1.09 -27.54
CA TYR A 367 -9.06 2.10 -28.36
C TYR A 367 -8.27 3.42 -28.35
N SER A 368 -8.46 4.26 -29.37
CA SER A 368 -7.78 5.55 -29.52
C SER A 368 -8.02 6.55 -28.38
N ASP A 369 -9.09 6.38 -27.60
CA ASP A 369 -9.37 7.17 -26.39
C ASP A 369 -8.70 6.58 -25.12
N GLY A 370 -7.86 5.55 -25.30
CA GLY A 370 -7.20 4.79 -24.25
C GLY A 370 -8.11 3.76 -23.57
N SER A 371 -9.40 3.68 -23.88
CA SER A 371 -10.25 2.62 -23.34
C SER A 371 -9.93 1.25 -23.96
N TYR A 372 -10.49 0.16 -23.45
CA TYR A 372 -10.33 -1.18 -24.04
C TYR A 372 -11.57 -2.04 -23.80
N PRO A 373 -11.82 -3.07 -24.63
CA PRO A 373 -12.93 -3.99 -24.42
C PRO A 373 -12.61 -5.00 -23.33
N TRP A 374 -13.62 -5.28 -22.51
CA TRP A 374 -13.57 -6.30 -21.47
C TRP A 374 -14.97 -6.91 -21.33
N ASN A 375 -15.00 -8.21 -21.03
CA ASN A 375 -16.20 -9.04 -20.96
C ASN A 375 -17.17 -8.85 -22.15
N LYS A 376 -16.63 -8.70 -23.37
CA LYS A 376 -17.44 -8.35 -24.54
C LYS A 376 -16.86 -8.86 -25.85
N TRP A 377 -17.78 -9.05 -26.79
CA TRP A 377 -17.46 -9.27 -28.20
C TRP A 377 -17.03 -7.97 -28.88
N VAL A 378 -16.00 -8.05 -29.71
CA VAL A 378 -15.55 -6.96 -30.58
C VAL A 378 -15.23 -7.49 -31.96
N LYS A 379 -15.69 -6.81 -32.99
CA LYS A 379 -15.35 -7.11 -34.37
C LYS A 379 -14.22 -6.21 -34.83
N VAL A 380 -13.08 -6.80 -35.19
CA VAL A 380 -11.88 -6.09 -35.68
C VAL A 380 -11.51 -6.65 -37.04
N ASN A 381 -11.39 -5.79 -38.05
CA ASN A 381 -11.00 -6.18 -39.42
C ASN A 381 -11.79 -7.37 -40.02
N GLY A 382 -13.08 -7.48 -39.67
CA GLY A 382 -13.95 -8.55 -40.18
C GLY A 382 -14.05 -9.79 -39.29
N SER A 383 -13.11 -9.99 -38.37
CA SER A 383 -13.09 -11.11 -37.43
C SER A 383 -13.69 -10.73 -36.08
N TRP A 384 -14.37 -11.68 -35.43
CA TRP A 384 -14.88 -11.52 -34.07
C TRP A 384 -13.84 -11.97 -33.06
N TYR A 385 -13.74 -11.22 -31.97
CA TYR A 385 -12.88 -11.52 -30.82
C TYR A 385 -13.75 -11.41 -29.58
N TYR A 386 -13.45 -12.21 -28.57
CA TYR A 386 -14.05 -12.04 -27.25
C TYR A 386 -12.95 -11.68 -26.26
N PHE A 387 -13.19 -10.61 -25.51
CA PHE A 387 -12.30 -10.18 -24.44
C PHE A 387 -12.91 -10.64 -23.13
N ASN A 388 -12.12 -11.38 -22.36
CA ASN A 388 -12.53 -11.91 -21.07
C ASN A 388 -12.75 -10.79 -20.06
N TYR A 389 -13.13 -11.19 -18.85
CA TYR A 389 -13.40 -10.29 -17.73
C TYR A 389 -12.22 -9.33 -17.38
N TRP A 390 -11.00 -9.68 -17.75
CA TRP A 390 -9.78 -8.89 -17.54
C TRP A 390 -9.42 -7.98 -18.72
N GLY A 391 -10.18 -8.06 -19.82
CA GLY A 391 -9.90 -7.32 -21.05
C GLY A 391 -8.88 -7.98 -21.97
N TYR A 392 -8.54 -9.26 -21.74
CA TYR A 392 -7.66 -10.03 -22.61
C TYR A 392 -8.46 -10.84 -23.61
N ALA A 393 -7.98 -10.90 -24.85
CA ALA A 393 -8.55 -11.71 -25.91
C ALA A 393 -8.41 -13.19 -25.56
N VAL A 394 -9.52 -13.91 -25.75
CA VAL A 394 -9.62 -15.34 -25.45
C VAL A 394 -9.03 -16.17 -26.59
N ASN A 395 -8.39 -17.29 -26.25
CA ASN A 395 -7.95 -18.33 -27.17
C ASN A 395 -8.54 -19.70 -26.76
N GLY A 396 -8.70 -20.62 -27.71
CA GLY A 396 -9.24 -21.95 -27.45
C GLY A 396 -10.74 -21.96 -27.14
N TRP A 397 -11.19 -22.96 -26.38
CA TRP A 397 -12.59 -23.14 -26.00
C TRP A 397 -12.98 -22.21 -24.86
N GLU A 398 -14.07 -21.45 -25.04
CA GLU A 398 -14.61 -20.57 -23.99
C GLU A 398 -16.13 -20.64 -23.96
N LYS A 399 -16.70 -20.63 -22.75
CA LYS A 399 -18.13 -20.66 -22.52
C LYS A 399 -18.64 -19.25 -22.19
N ILE A 400 -19.35 -18.65 -23.13
CA ILE A 400 -19.84 -17.27 -23.07
C ILE A 400 -21.37 -17.30 -23.07
N ASP A 401 -22.00 -16.72 -22.06
CA ASP A 401 -23.47 -16.70 -21.88
C ASP A 401 -24.12 -18.09 -22.03
N GLY A 402 -23.45 -19.10 -21.48
CA GLY A 402 -23.93 -20.49 -21.48
C GLY A 402 -23.63 -21.28 -22.76
N LYS A 403 -23.05 -20.66 -23.79
CA LYS A 403 -22.76 -21.28 -25.09
C LYS A 403 -21.25 -21.44 -25.29
N TRP A 404 -20.85 -22.51 -25.97
CA TRP A 404 -19.44 -22.77 -26.27
C TRP A 404 -19.03 -22.14 -27.61
N TYR A 405 -17.87 -21.51 -27.61
CA TYR A 405 -17.20 -20.92 -28.76
C TYR A 405 -15.75 -21.39 -28.80
N TYR A 406 -15.13 -21.31 -29.97
CA TYR A 406 -13.71 -21.59 -30.14
C TYR A 406 -12.99 -20.40 -30.78
N PHE A 407 -11.82 -20.08 -30.26
CA PHE A 407 -10.95 -19.02 -30.73
C PHE A 407 -9.61 -19.60 -31.19
N ASP A 408 -9.15 -19.21 -32.38
CA ASP A 408 -7.87 -19.66 -32.94
C ASP A 408 -6.68 -19.04 -32.19
N SER A 409 -5.46 -19.45 -32.54
CA SER A 409 -4.22 -18.92 -31.95
C SER A 409 -4.01 -17.42 -32.19
N ASP A 410 -4.69 -16.85 -33.19
CA ASP A 410 -4.72 -15.42 -33.47
C ASP A 410 -5.86 -14.68 -32.73
N TYR A 411 -6.52 -15.36 -31.79
CA TYR A 411 -7.63 -14.90 -30.96
C TYR A 411 -8.95 -14.67 -31.72
N SER A 412 -9.00 -14.95 -33.03
CA SER A 412 -10.21 -14.81 -33.80
C SER A 412 -11.18 -15.96 -33.54
N MET A 413 -12.47 -15.64 -33.42
CA MET A 413 -13.55 -16.61 -33.26
C MET A 413 -13.68 -17.44 -34.53
N ARG A 414 -13.76 -18.76 -34.36
CA ARG A 414 -13.98 -19.70 -35.46
C ARG A 414 -15.44 -19.98 -35.73
N THR A 415 -15.70 -20.33 -36.98
CA THR A 415 -16.97 -20.87 -37.47
C THR A 415 -16.68 -22.10 -38.34
N GLY A 416 -17.68 -22.97 -38.52
CA GLY A 416 -17.54 -24.22 -39.26
C GLY A 416 -16.72 -25.29 -38.51
N TRP A 417 -16.12 -26.20 -39.26
CA TRP A 417 -15.35 -27.32 -38.71
C TRP A 417 -14.05 -26.86 -38.05
N VAL A 418 -13.81 -27.33 -36.82
CA VAL A 418 -12.55 -27.17 -36.09
C VAL A 418 -12.07 -28.49 -35.54
N LYS A 419 -10.75 -28.75 -35.64
CA LYS A 419 -10.11 -29.91 -35.03
C LYS A 419 -9.37 -29.47 -33.77
N SER A 420 -9.76 -30.01 -32.62
CA SER A 420 -9.17 -29.67 -31.32
C SER A 420 -8.91 -30.94 -30.52
N SER A 421 -7.71 -31.10 -29.96
CA SER A 421 -7.32 -32.27 -29.16
C SER A 421 -7.62 -33.63 -29.82
N GLY A 422 -7.51 -33.72 -31.15
CA GLY A 422 -7.75 -34.94 -31.92
C GLY A 422 -9.20 -35.16 -32.39
N ASN A 423 -10.16 -34.42 -31.83
CA ASN A 423 -11.58 -34.52 -32.16
C ASN A 423 -12.03 -33.41 -33.12
N TRP A 424 -13.08 -33.68 -33.90
CA TRP A 424 -13.72 -32.69 -34.77
C TRP A 424 -14.97 -32.12 -34.11
N TYR A 425 -15.14 -30.82 -34.23
CA TYR A 425 -16.28 -30.07 -33.71
C TYR A 425 -16.83 -29.16 -34.81
N TYR A 426 -18.11 -28.86 -34.76
CA TYR A 426 -18.75 -27.95 -35.72
C TYR A 426 -19.31 -26.72 -35.01
N LEU A 427 -18.88 -25.54 -35.44
CA LEU A 427 -19.33 -24.25 -34.92
C LEU A 427 -20.28 -23.60 -35.93
N ASP A 428 -21.31 -22.94 -35.43
CA ASP A 428 -22.30 -22.27 -36.27
C ASP A 428 -21.64 -21.29 -37.27
N PRO A 429 -21.93 -21.40 -38.59
CA PRO A 429 -21.33 -20.53 -39.61
C PRO A 429 -21.57 -19.03 -39.41
N SER A 430 -22.67 -18.65 -38.74
CA SER A 430 -23.09 -17.27 -38.54
C SER A 430 -22.69 -16.72 -37.18
N TYR A 431 -22.77 -17.54 -36.14
CA TYR A 431 -22.64 -17.12 -34.75
C TYR A 431 -21.48 -17.77 -33.99
N GLY A 432 -20.81 -18.79 -34.54
CA GLY A 432 -19.67 -19.47 -33.92
C GLY A 432 -20.01 -20.36 -32.73
N VAL A 433 -21.30 -20.62 -32.47
CA VAL A 433 -21.77 -21.45 -31.36
C VAL A 433 -21.57 -22.93 -31.68
N LEU A 434 -21.03 -23.70 -30.74
CA LEU A 434 -20.88 -25.15 -30.87
C LEU A 434 -22.22 -25.87 -31.11
N PHE A 435 -22.27 -26.70 -32.14
CA PHE A 435 -23.34 -27.67 -32.35
C PHE A 435 -23.16 -28.88 -31.42
N ASN A 436 -24.28 -29.46 -30.98
CA ASN A 436 -24.35 -30.69 -30.19
C ASN A 436 -25.43 -31.65 -30.72
N THR A 437 -25.65 -31.62 -32.03
CA THR A 437 -26.68 -32.40 -32.74
C THR A 437 -26.27 -32.60 -34.21
N ILE A 438 -27.20 -32.62 -35.16
CA ILE A 438 -26.93 -32.71 -36.59
C ILE A 438 -26.46 -31.34 -37.13
N THR A 439 -25.30 -31.33 -37.79
CA THR A 439 -24.73 -30.14 -38.44
C THR A 439 -25.48 -29.81 -39.75
N PRO A 440 -25.41 -28.57 -40.27
CA PRO A 440 -26.04 -28.18 -41.54
C PRO A 440 -25.58 -29.00 -42.76
N ASP A 441 -24.38 -29.58 -42.71
CA ASP A 441 -23.82 -30.47 -43.73
C ASP A 441 -24.06 -31.97 -43.44
N GLY A 442 -24.86 -32.30 -42.42
CA GLY A 442 -25.46 -33.62 -42.22
C GLY A 442 -24.69 -34.58 -41.31
N TYR A 443 -23.63 -34.13 -40.62
CA TYR A 443 -22.88 -34.95 -39.68
C TYR A 443 -23.50 -34.90 -38.29
N TYR A 444 -23.39 -36.00 -37.53
CA TYR A 444 -23.79 -36.03 -36.13
C TYR A 444 -22.62 -35.66 -35.23
N VAL A 445 -22.83 -34.67 -34.36
CA VAL A 445 -21.96 -34.38 -33.22
C VAL A 445 -22.70 -34.69 -31.92
N ASP A 446 -22.00 -35.24 -30.93
CA ASP A 446 -22.59 -35.67 -29.65
C ASP A 446 -22.98 -34.51 -28.71
N GLU A 447 -23.41 -34.82 -27.49
CA GLU A 447 -23.81 -33.82 -26.48
C GLU A 447 -22.67 -32.86 -26.09
N TYR A 448 -21.41 -33.26 -26.31
CA TYR A 448 -20.20 -32.45 -26.11
C TYR A 448 -19.71 -31.78 -27.41
N GLY A 449 -20.44 -31.95 -28.51
CA GLY A 449 -20.14 -31.40 -29.83
C GLY A 449 -19.03 -32.12 -30.58
N ILE A 450 -18.67 -33.34 -30.16
CA ILE A 450 -17.66 -34.18 -30.83
C ILE A 450 -18.31 -34.93 -31.99
N CYS A 451 -17.74 -34.81 -33.18
CA CYS A 451 -18.14 -35.56 -34.36
C CYS A 451 -17.89 -37.05 -34.18
N ILE A 452 -18.94 -37.84 -34.36
CA ILE A 452 -18.88 -39.30 -34.34
C ILE A 452 -19.00 -39.75 -35.80
N TYR A 453 -17.96 -40.45 -36.26
CA TYR A 453 -17.86 -40.99 -37.62
C TYR A 453 -18.86 -42.13 -37.87
#